data_AF-A0A1E3BID7-F1
#
_entry.id   AF-A0A1E3BID7-F1
#
_cell.length_a   1.000
_cell.length_b   1.000
_cell.length_c   1.000
_cell.angle_alpha   90.00
_cell.angle_beta   90.00
_cell.angle_gamma   90.00
#
_symmetry.space_group_name_H-M   'P 1'
#
loop_
_entity.id
_entity.type
_entity.pdbx_description
1 polymer ?
#
loop_
_entity_poly.entity_id
_entity_poly.type
_entity_poly.pdbx_seq_one_letter_code
_entity_poly.pdbx_strand_id
1 'polypeptide(L)'
;MRLYSGYIYPASARPPQTFATATAPKSNSQNIRKPHNTSPKPERPLRLFLRLPTDHPARHASPHAALQKLRSSLDPAVTDTIKEIQHIPTGLAIGPKDAQGGQVLLNRKEEIQQVIQGSNAESEQKWAIFVIPGAIKQYMGYDGSAVTVSEQAAKEEFKLQTGTSPLKLHWSRKSHLSNTDNTATIILAVPEAAAPRIPHWIHFFGKNLRIPQDMHSTT
;
A
#
# COMPACT_ATOMS: atom_id res chain seq x y z
N MET A 1 -75.18 -55.64 14.32
CA MET A 1 -74.56 -56.58 13.37
C MET A 1 -73.71 -55.78 12.38
N ARG A 2 -72.46 -56.23 12.21
CA ARG A 2 -71.57 -56.14 11.02
C ARG A 2 -72.35 -56.05 9.68
N LEU A 3 -71.93 -55.48 8.54
CA LEU A 3 -70.75 -54.83 7.96
C LEU A 3 -71.20 -54.29 6.55
N TYR A 4 -70.61 -53.18 6.05
CA TYR A 4 -70.06 -52.87 4.68
C TYR A 4 -70.85 -53.31 3.40
N SER A 5 -70.89 -52.63 2.24
CA SER A 5 -69.85 -51.91 1.48
C SER A 5 -70.39 -51.32 0.15
N GLY A 6 -69.81 -50.18 -0.30
CA GLY A 6 -69.43 -49.81 -1.70
C GLY A 6 -70.54 -49.42 -2.70
N TYR A 7 -70.43 -48.37 -3.55
CA TYR A 7 -69.32 -47.81 -4.35
C TYR A 7 -69.46 -46.28 -4.55
N ILE A 8 -68.42 -45.46 -4.32
CA ILE A 8 -67.42 -44.83 -5.25
C ILE A 8 -67.93 -43.75 -6.24
N TYR A 9 -67.64 -42.49 -5.85
CA TYR A 9 -67.16 -41.25 -6.54
C TYR A 9 -67.46 -40.93 -8.02
N PRO A 10 -67.54 -39.62 -8.35
CA PRO A 10 -66.32 -38.94 -8.81
C PRO A 10 -66.04 -37.58 -8.15
N ALA A 11 -64.78 -37.18 -8.31
CA ALA A 11 -64.13 -35.99 -7.79
C ALA A 11 -64.70 -34.68 -8.35
N SER A 12 -64.66 -33.61 -7.55
CA SER A 12 -64.67 -32.24 -8.05
C SER A 12 -63.72 -31.36 -7.25
N ALA A 13 -62.92 -30.61 -7.99
CA ALA A 13 -61.76 -29.83 -7.56
C ALA A 13 -62.15 -28.68 -6.61
N ARG A 14 -61.29 -28.42 -5.61
CA ARG A 14 -61.36 -27.21 -4.79
C ARG A 14 -60.36 -26.15 -5.30
N PRO A 15 -60.72 -24.87 -5.35
CA PRO A 15 -59.85 -23.78 -5.80
C PRO A 15 -58.75 -23.45 -4.77
N PRO A 16 -57.65 -22.80 -5.19
CA PRO A 16 -56.46 -22.63 -4.36
C PRO A 16 -56.67 -21.60 -3.24
N GLN A 17 -56.34 -21.99 -2.02
CA GLN A 17 -56.21 -21.08 -0.88
C GLN A 17 -54.85 -20.38 -0.98
N THR A 18 -54.90 -19.05 -1.18
CA THR A 18 -53.77 -18.14 -1.07
C THR A 18 -53.23 -18.15 0.35
N PHE A 19 -52.12 -18.85 0.59
CA PHE A 19 -51.35 -18.70 1.83
C PHE A 19 -50.49 -17.46 1.71
N ALA A 20 -50.82 -16.41 2.46
CA ALA A 20 -49.93 -15.31 2.75
C ALA A 20 -48.84 -15.80 3.71
N THR A 21 -47.69 -16.22 3.18
CA THR A 21 -46.51 -16.51 3.99
C THR A 21 -45.88 -15.18 4.41
N ALA A 22 -46.04 -14.82 5.69
CA ALA A 22 -45.27 -13.78 6.34
C ALA A 22 -43.77 -14.09 6.18
N THR A 23 -43.11 -13.39 5.26
CA THR A 23 -41.66 -13.46 5.13
C THR A 23 -41.08 -12.57 6.22
N ALA A 24 -40.61 -13.18 7.29
CA ALA A 24 -39.78 -12.49 8.28
C ALA A 24 -38.64 -11.77 7.54
N PRO A 25 -38.38 -10.47 7.81
CA PRO A 25 -37.20 -9.84 7.27
C PRO A 25 -35.99 -10.55 7.89
N LYS A 26 -35.24 -11.27 7.05
CA LYS A 26 -33.91 -11.74 7.39
C LYS A 26 -33.14 -10.51 7.83
N SER A 27 -32.86 -10.42 9.14
CA SER A 27 -31.88 -9.51 9.71
C SER A 27 -30.57 -9.74 8.96
N ASN A 28 -30.36 -8.95 7.91
CA ASN A 28 -29.08 -8.87 7.24
C ASN A 28 -28.18 -8.20 8.27
N SER A 29 -27.39 -9.01 8.98
CA SER A 29 -26.35 -8.54 9.88
C SER A 29 -25.41 -7.67 9.06
N GLN A 30 -25.72 -6.39 8.96
CA GLN A 30 -24.78 -5.37 8.55
C GLN A 30 -23.65 -5.48 9.56
N ASN A 31 -22.58 -6.15 9.14
CA ASN A 31 -21.29 -6.07 9.77
C ASN A 31 -20.85 -4.62 9.59
N ILE A 32 -21.36 -3.75 10.47
CA ILE A 32 -20.85 -2.41 10.69
C ILE A 32 -19.43 -2.65 11.16
N ARG A 33 -18.50 -2.63 10.20
CA ARG A 33 -17.07 -2.59 10.49
C ARG A 33 -16.90 -1.35 11.35
N LYS A 34 -16.72 -1.57 12.65
CA LYS A 34 -16.34 -0.52 13.59
C LYS A 34 -15.19 0.25 12.95
N PRO A 35 -15.21 1.59 12.90
CA PRO A 35 -14.06 2.34 12.47
C PRO A 35 -12.89 1.87 13.32
N HIS A 36 -11.90 1.26 12.67
CA HIS A 36 -10.67 0.86 13.32
C HIS A 36 -9.99 2.17 13.70
N ASN A 37 -10.26 2.64 14.92
CA ASN A 37 -9.51 3.71 15.53
C ASN A 37 -8.09 3.15 15.68
N THR A 38 -7.27 3.33 14.65
CA THR A 38 -5.86 3.02 14.68
C THR A 38 -5.25 3.99 15.66
N SER A 39 -5.19 3.58 16.93
CA SER A 39 -4.22 4.13 17.87
C SER A 39 -2.89 4.25 17.12
N PRO A 40 -2.22 5.41 17.14
CA PRO A 40 -0.96 5.57 16.42
C PRO A 40 -0.03 4.46 16.89
N LYS A 41 0.34 3.56 15.96
CA LYS A 41 1.34 2.53 16.25
C LYS A 41 2.58 3.28 16.73
N PRO A 42 3.28 2.77 17.78
CA PRO A 42 4.54 3.38 18.20
C PRO A 42 5.43 3.51 16.98
N GLU A 43 5.87 4.74 16.73
CA GLU A 43 6.67 5.05 15.56
C GLU A 43 7.96 4.21 15.61
N ARG A 44 8.11 3.30 14.65
CA ARG A 44 9.35 2.52 14.56
C ARG A 44 10.46 3.50 14.18
N PRO A 45 11.61 3.43 14.87
CA PRO A 45 12.71 4.32 14.58
C PRO A 45 13.28 4.03 13.19
N LEU A 46 13.64 5.09 12.47
CA LEU A 46 14.12 5.02 11.09
C LEU A 46 15.41 4.22 11.01
N ARG A 47 15.42 3.18 10.17
CA ARG A 47 16.58 2.35 9.89
C ARG A 47 17.56 3.08 8.97
N LEU A 48 18.83 2.73 9.06
CA LEU A 48 19.84 3.15 8.09
C LEU A 48 20.12 1.98 7.14
N PHE A 49 19.96 2.19 5.85
CA PHE A 49 20.27 1.19 4.83
C PHE A 49 21.66 1.43 4.26
N LEU A 50 22.50 0.39 4.25
CA LEU A 50 23.77 0.39 3.55
C LEU A 50 23.60 -0.42 2.26
N ARG A 51 23.51 0.28 1.13
CA ARG A 51 23.52 -0.35 -0.19
C ARG A 51 24.95 -0.76 -0.50
N LEU A 52 25.12 -2.03 -0.83
CA LEU A 52 26.41 -2.61 -1.16
C LEU A 52 26.36 -3.10 -2.61
N PRO A 53 27.44 -3.01 -3.39
CA PRO A 53 27.50 -3.69 -4.69
C PRO A 53 27.41 -5.21 -4.51
N THR A 54 27.00 -5.93 -5.55
CA THR A 54 26.73 -7.38 -5.48
C THR A 54 27.93 -8.20 -5.01
N ASP A 55 29.14 -7.79 -5.42
CA ASP A 55 30.39 -8.50 -5.10
C ASP A 55 31.00 -8.06 -3.75
N HIS A 56 30.30 -7.23 -2.98
CA HIS A 56 30.84 -6.67 -1.75
C HIS A 56 30.94 -7.74 -0.64
N PRO A 57 32.09 -7.90 0.04
CA PRO A 57 32.28 -8.94 1.05
C PRO A 57 31.29 -8.84 2.23
N ALA A 58 30.89 -7.61 2.61
CA ALA A 58 29.90 -7.42 3.67
C ALA A 58 28.48 -7.92 3.34
N ARG A 59 28.17 -8.29 2.08
CA ARG A 59 26.92 -9.01 1.75
C ARG A 59 26.98 -10.49 2.16
N HIS A 60 28.18 -11.05 2.22
CA HIS A 60 28.44 -12.46 2.57
C HIS A 60 28.87 -12.63 4.03
N ALA A 61 29.40 -11.58 4.65
CA ALA A 61 29.70 -11.55 6.08
C ALA A 61 28.43 -11.72 6.91
N SER A 62 28.50 -12.30 8.10
CA SER A 62 27.34 -12.39 8.99
C SER A 62 26.95 -11.00 9.51
N PRO A 63 25.66 -10.75 9.84
CA PRO A 63 25.25 -9.50 10.45
C PRO A 63 26.00 -9.19 11.76
N HIS A 64 26.39 -10.23 12.49
CA HIS A 64 27.22 -10.11 13.68
C HIS A 64 28.64 -9.60 13.36
N ALA A 65 29.27 -10.10 12.29
CA ALA A 65 30.57 -9.61 11.86
C ALA A 65 30.51 -8.13 11.41
N ALA A 66 29.44 -7.74 10.72
CA ALA A 66 29.20 -6.33 10.39
C ALA A 66 29.05 -5.48 11.66
N LEU A 67 28.31 -5.95 12.66
CA LEU A 67 28.13 -5.26 13.94
C LEU A 67 29.44 -5.13 14.71
N GLN A 68 30.26 -6.18 14.74
CA GLN A 68 31.60 -6.12 15.34
C GLN A 68 32.49 -5.12 14.63
N LYS A 69 32.48 -5.11 13.29
CA LYS A 69 33.27 -4.15 12.50
C LYS A 69 32.89 -2.70 12.82
N LEU A 70 31.60 -2.40 12.95
CA LEU A 70 31.11 -1.09 13.37
C LEU A 70 31.55 -0.75 14.80
N ARG A 71 31.42 -1.68 15.75
CA ARG A 71 31.85 -1.50 17.15
C ARG A 71 33.34 -1.26 17.31
N SER A 72 34.17 -1.86 16.46
CA SER A 72 35.63 -1.66 16.52
C SER A 72 36.10 -0.37 15.87
N SER A 73 35.28 0.29 15.04
CA SER A 73 35.72 1.40 14.20
C SER A 73 34.99 2.72 14.49
N LEU A 74 33.82 2.68 15.14
CA LEU A 74 33.01 3.86 15.48
C LEU A 74 33.03 4.11 16.99
N ASP A 75 32.66 5.33 17.37
CA ASP A 75 32.46 5.73 18.76
C ASP A 75 31.42 4.81 19.45
N PRO A 76 31.68 4.31 20.67
CA PRO A 76 30.69 3.64 21.51
C PRO A 76 29.33 4.35 21.54
N ALA A 77 29.31 5.69 21.57
CA ALA A 77 28.08 6.48 21.56
C ALA A 77 27.22 6.26 20.32
N VAL A 78 27.80 5.92 19.16
CA VAL A 78 27.07 5.58 17.93
C VAL A 78 26.69 4.11 17.95
N THR A 79 27.61 3.23 18.32
CA THR A 79 27.39 1.77 18.22
C THR A 79 26.42 1.25 19.28
N ASP A 80 26.33 1.91 20.43
CA ASP A 80 25.35 1.63 21.47
C ASP A 80 23.93 1.99 21.06
N THR A 81 23.74 2.84 20.04
CA THR A 81 22.41 3.12 19.48
C THR A 81 21.91 2.01 18.56
N ILE A 82 22.80 1.12 18.09
CA ILE A 82 22.46 0.01 17.20
C ILE A 82 21.82 -1.11 18.01
N LYS A 83 20.59 -1.47 17.64
CA LYS A 83 19.87 -2.63 18.17
C LYS A 83 20.26 -3.90 17.45
N GLU A 84 20.26 -3.84 16.12
CA GLU A 84 20.46 -4.99 15.26
C GLU A 84 20.96 -4.60 13.87
N ILE A 85 21.55 -5.57 13.18
CA ILE A 85 21.86 -5.48 11.76
C ILE A 85 21.15 -6.64 11.07
N GLN A 86 20.52 -6.36 9.94
CA GLN A 86 19.81 -7.33 9.12
C GLN A 86 20.37 -7.32 7.71
N HIS A 87 20.38 -8.48 7.07
CA HIS A 87 20.64 -8.56 5.64
C HIS A 87 19.40 -8.17 4.86
N ILE A 88 19.61 -7.39 3.80
CA ILE A 88 18.60 -7.07 2.81
C ILE A 88 19.15 -7.39 1.42
N PRO A 89 18.30 -7.60 0.41
CA PRO A 89 18.76 -7.98 -0.93
C PRO A 89 19.81 -7.04 -1.55
N THR A 90 19.78 -5.77 -1.15
CA THR A 90 20.69 -4.73 -1.65
C THR A 90 21.90 -4.47 -0.75
N GLY A 91 22.05 -5.16 0.38
CA GLY A 91 23.12 -4.91 1.36
C GLY A 91 22.70 -5.15 2.81
N LEU A 92 22.89 -4.14 3.67
CA LEU A 92 22.62 -4.24 5.11
C LEU A 92 21.59 -3.21 5.57
N ALA A 93 20.82 -3.54 6.60
CA ALA A 93 19.94 -2.62 7.29
C ALA A 93 20.35 -2.54 8.77
N ILE A 94 20.63 -1.34 9.25
CA ILE A 94 21.00 -1.06 10.64
C ILE A 94 19.74 -0.55 11.34
N GLY A 95 19.27 -1.32 12.32
CA GLY A 95 18.13 -0.97 13.17
C GLY A 95 18.59 -0.25 14.43
N PRO A 96 18.17 0.99 14.69
CA PRO A 96 18.41 1.65 15.96
C PRO A 96 17.56 1.08 17.10
N LYS A 97 17.98 1.32 18.35
CA LYS A 97 17.22 0.97 19.55
C LYS A 97 15.96 1.82 19.72
N ASP A 98 16.06 3.11 19.39
CA ASP A 98 15.00 4.10 19.55
C ASP A 98 15.13 5.23 18.50
N ALA A 99 14.20 6.21 18.54
CA ALA A 99 14.16 7.28 17.55
C ALA A 99 15.39 8.21 17.63
N GLN A 100 15.91 8.43 18.84
CA GLN A 100 17.13 9.21 19.06
C GLN A 100 18.35 8.50 18.45
N GLY A 101 18.47 7.19 18.66
CA GLY A 101 19.47 6.37 18.02
C GLY A 101 19.38 6.41 16.50
N GLY A 102 18.16 6.39 15.94
CA GLY A 102 17.94 6.58 14.51
C GLY A 102 18.54 7.90 14.00
N GLN A 103 18.31 9.00 14.71
CA GLN A 103 18.86 10.31 14.35
C GLN A 103 20.39 10.35 14.45
N VAL A 104 20.97 9.72 15.47
CA VAL A 104 22.44 9.61 15.62
C VAL A 104 23.04 8.85 14.43
N LEU A 105 22.45 7.72 14.04
CA LEU A 105 22.90 6.95 12.88
C LEU A 105 22.79 7.76 11.57
N LEU A 106 21.74 8.58 11.43
CA LEU A 106 21.58 9.46 10.27
C LEU A 106 22.61 10.58 10.23
N ASN A 107 22.90 11.19 11.38
CA ASN A 107 23.90 12.26 11.49
C ASN A 107 25.33 11.76 11.30
N ARG A 108 25.58 10.47 11.54
CA ARG A 108 26.89 9.82 11.40
C ARG A 108 26.95 8.86 10.21
N LYS A 109 26.04 9.00 9.24
CA LYS A 109 25.94 8.07 8.11
C LYS A 109 27.24 8.04 7.29
N GLU A 110 27.92 9.18 7.12
CA GLU A 110 29.18 9.26 6.38
C GLU A 110 30.28 8.44 7.06
N GLU A 111 30.38 8.50 8.39
CA GLU A 111 31.34 7.71 9.16
C GLU A 111 31.05 6.21 9.05
N ILE A 112 29.77 5.84 9.11
CA ILE A 112 29.34 4.45 8.91
C ILE A 112 29.72 3.97 7.50
N GLN A 113 29.58 4.82 6.47
CA GLN A 113 30.03 4.51 5.11
C GLN A 113 31.55 4.37 5.00
N GLN A 114 32.32 5.15 5.76
CA GLN A 114 33.78 5.02 5.79
C GLN A 114 34.23 3.72 6.43
N VAL A 115 33.50 3.20 7.41
CA VAL A 115 33.80 1.91 8.04
C VAL A 115 33.50 0.74 7.10
N ILE A 116 32.37 0.81 6.38
CA ILE A 116 32.00 -0.15 5.35
C ILE A 116 32.20 0.51 3.98
N GLN A 117 33.47 0.64 3.60
CA GLN A 117 33.87 1.31 2.36
C GLN A 117 33.18 0.68 1.14
N GLY A 118 32.81 1.52 0.16
CA GLY A 118 32.05 1.05 -1.00
C GLY A 118 30.55 0.84 -0.73
N SER A 119 30.07 1.25 0.45
CA SER A 119 28.63 1.32 0.75
C SER A 119 28.03 2.70 0.47
N ASN A 120 26.76 2.71 0.07
CA ASN A 120 25.94 3.91 0.03
C ASN A 120 24.94 3.90 1.20
N ALA A 121 25.06 4.86 2.12
CA ALA A 121 24.16 4.97 3.25
C ALA A 121 22.93 5.81 2.91
N GLU A 122 21.77 5.18 3.01
CA GLU A 122 20.46 5.77 2.77
C GLU A 122 19.62 5.72 4.05
N SER A 123 18.89 6.78 4.34
CA SER A 123 17.85 6.77 5.38
C SER A 123 16.68 5.91 4.95
N GLU A 124 16.05 5.19 5.88
CA GLU A 124 14.76 4.58 5.62
C GLU A 124 13.75 5.65 5.21
N GLN A 125 13.27 5.55 3.97
CA GLN A 125 12.31 6.49 3.43
C GLN A 125 10.92 5.89 3.50
N LYS A 126 10.05 6.52 4.29
CA LYS A 126 8.63 6.18 4.34
C LYS A 126 7.89 6.84 3.16
N TRP A 127 6.98 6.09 2.55
CA TRP A 127 6.12 6.59 1.49
C TRP A 127 4.65 6.30 1.79
N ALA A 128 3.79 7.24 1.43
CA ALA A 128 2.35 7.07 1.42
C ALA A 128 1.91 6.55 0.06
N ILE A 129 1.05 5.53 0.07
CA ILE A 129 0.50 4.92 -1.13
C ILE A 129 -0.92 5.42 -1.34
N PHE A 130 -1.18 5.97 -2.52
CA PHE A 130 -2.51 6.37 -2.96
C PHE A 130 -3.00 5.44 -4.07
N VAL A 131 -4.27 5.03 -3.98
CA VAL A 131 -4.93 4.18 -4.97
C VAL A 131 -6.05 5.00 -5.60
N ILE A 132 -5.88 5.43 -6.84
CA ILE A 132 -6.77 6.37 -7.51
C ILE A 132 -7.55 5.62 -8.60
N PRO A 133 -8.82 5.23 -8.37
CA PRO A 133 -9.62 4.53 -9.36
C PRO A 133 -10.15 5.48 -10.45
N GLY A 134 -10.45 4.92 -11.63
CA GLY A 134 -11.16 5.62 -12.69
C GLY A 134 -10.33 6.60 -13.53
N ALA A 135 -9.00 6.55 -13.43
CA ALA A 135 -8.09 7.31 -14.28
C ALA A 135 -8.16 6.82 -15.74
N ILE A 136 -8.12 7.74 -16.70
CA ILE A 136 -8.19 7.37 -18.12
C ILE A 136 -6.85 6.84 -18.62
N LYS A 137 -6.88 5.79 -19.45
CA LYS A 137 -5.67 5.22 -20.07
C LYS A 137 -5.34 5.86 -21.40
N GLN A 138 -6.33 6.41 -22.07
CA GLN A 138 -6.21 7.03 -23.37
C GLN A 138 -7.17 8.21 -23.47
N TYR A 139 -6.75 9.27 -24.14
CA TYR A 139 -7.60 10.40 -24.53
C TYR A 139 -7.47 10.66 -26.03
N MET A 140 -8.41 11.40 -26.60
CA MET A 140 -8.34 11.84 -27.99
C MET A 140 -7.55 13.15 -28.05
N GLY A 141 -6.46 13.13 -28.81
CA GLY A 141 -5.69 14.32 -29.15
C GLY A 141 -6.49 15.28 -30.02
N TYR A 142 -6.02 16.52 -30.10
CA TYR A 142 -6.66 17.56 -30.91
C TYR A 142 -6.68 17.23 -32.41
N ASP A 143 -5.71 16.44 -32.87
CA ASP A 143 -5.60 15.91 -34.23
C ASP A 143 -6.53 14.72 -34.51
N GLY A 144 -7.36 14.33 -33.55
CA GLY A 144 -8.20 13.13 -33.64
C GLY A 144 -7.43 11.84 -33.48
N SER A 145 -6.17 11.88 -33.03
CA SER A 145 -5.40 10.67 -32.73
C SER A 145 -5.69 10.15 -31.32
N ALA A 146 -5.57 8.84 -31.15
CA ALA A 146 -5.63 8.16 -29.87
C ALA A 146 -4.30 8.32 -29.11
N VAL A 147 -4.28 9.06 -28.01
CA VAL A 147 -3.08 9.25 -27.18
C VAL A 147 -3.15 8.38 -25.93
N THR A 148 -2.26 7.39 -25.84
CA THR A 148 -2.12 6.55 -24.65
C THR A 148 -1.34 7.28 -23.56
N VAL A 149 -1.88 7.29 -22.34
CA VAL A 149 -1.24 7.88 -21.17
C VAL A 149 -0.13 6.94 -20.66
N SER A 150 1.11 7.32 -20.94
CA SER A 150 2.28 6.62 -20.38
C SER A 150 2.39 6.89 -18.87
N GLU A 151 3.08 5.99 -18.14
CA GLU A 151 3.37 6.21 -16.72
C GLU A 151 4.18 7.50 -16.49
N GLN A 152 5.05 7.85 -17.43
CA GLN A 152 5.83 9.09 -17.35
C GLN A 152 4.95 10.33 -17.50
N ALA A 153 4.08 10.36 -18.51
CA ALA A 153 3.12 11.46 -18.69
C ALA A 153 2.20 11.58 -17.47
N ALA A 154 1.77 10.45 -16.90
CA ALA A 154 1.00 10.41 -15.67
C ALA A 154 1.73 11.02 -14.46
N LYS A 155 3.03 10.76 -14.31
CA LYS A 155 3.84 11.36 -13.24
C LYS A 155 3.99 12.86 -13.41
N GLU A 156 4.23 13.30 -14.64
CA GLU A 156 4.38 14.72 -14.97
C GLU A 156 3.08 15.48 -14.71
N GLU A 157 1.95 14.96 -15.18
CA GLU A 157 0.63 15.53 -14.92
C GLU A 157 0.33 15.62 -13.42
N PHE A 158 0.62 14.56 -12.67
CA PHE A 158 0.46 14.57 -11.22
C PHE A 158 1.35 15.62 -10.54
N LYS A 159 2.60 15.75 -10.98
CA LYS A 159 3.54 16.75 -10.46
C LYS A 159 3.07 18.16 -10.77
N LEU A 160 2.57 18.43 -11.97
CA LEU A 160 2.04 19.74 -12.37
C LEU A 160 0.90 20.19 -11.47
N GLN A 161 0.02 19.27 -11.08
CA GLN A 161 -1.15 19.60 -10.26
C GLN A 161 -0.89 19.67 -8.76
N THR A 162 -0.01 18.82 -8.24
CA THR A 162 0.21 18.68 -6.80
C THR A 162 1.52 19.30 -6.32
N GLY A 163 2.38 19.74 -7.24
CA GLY A 163 3.76 20.14 -6.95
C GLY A 163 4.65 19.02 -6.42
N THR A 164 4.14 17.79 -6.30
CA THR A 164 4.83 16.65 -5.69
C THR A 164 5.22 15.64 -6.75
N SER A 165 6.52 15.36 -6.86
CA SER A 165 7.02 14.29 -7.72
C SER A 165 6.78 12.93 -7.04
N PRO A 166 6.02 12.01 -7.65
CA PRO A 166 5.84 10.69 -7.09
C PRO A 166 7.10 9.84 -7.25
N LEU A 167 7.44 9.08 -6.21
CA LEU A 167 8.53 8.10 -6.20
C LEU A 167 8.22 6.94 -7.16
N LYS A 168 6.96 6.52 -7.19
CA LYS A 168 6.47 5.45 -8.04
C LYS A 168 5.07 5.77 -8.52
N LEU A 169 4.79 5.51 -9.78
CA LEU A 169 3.44 5.58 -10.34
C LEU A 169 3.34 4.44 -11.32
N HIS A 170 2.30 3.62 -11.19
CA HIS A 170 2.01 2.61 -12.18
C HIS A 170 0.52 2.31 -12.25
N TRP A 171 0.10 1.72 -13.35
CA TRP A 171 -1.25 1.22 -13.51
C TRP A 171 -1.44 -0.06 -12.70
N SER A 172 -2.59 -0.19 -12.03
CA SER A 172 -2.97 -1.44 -11.38
C SER A 172 -3.25 -2.51 -12.43
N ARG A 173 -2.74 -3.72 -12.19
CA ARG A 173 -3.06 -4.91 -12.98
C ARG A 173 -4.44 -5.49 -12.66
N LYS A 174 -5.03 -5.12 -11.53
CA LYS A 174 -6.36 -5.58 -11.10
C LYS A 174 -7.42 -4.62 -11.62
N SER A 175 -8.43 -5.13 -12.31
CA SER A 175 -9.63 -4.38 -12.63
C SER A 175 -10.42 -4.12 -11.35
N HIS A 176 -10.70 -2.85 -11.06
CA HIS A 176 -11.63 -2.47 -10.02
C HIS A 176 -13.03 -2.39 -10.62
N LEU A 177 -14.09 -2.57 -9.83
CA LEU A 177 -15.49 -2.52 -10.29
C LEU A 177 -15.86 -1.20 -11.01
N SER A 178 -15.09 -0.14 -10.77
CA SER A 178 -15.24 1.19 -11.38
C SER A 178 -14.48 1.36 -12.71
N ASN A 179 -13.74 0.34 -13.17
CA ASN A 179 -12.94 0.43 -14.38
C ASN A 179 -13.78 -0.01 -15.60
N THR A 180 -14.05 0.93 -16.49
CA THR A 180 -14.51 0.70 -17.86
C THR A 180 -13.33 0.39 -18.79
N ASP A 181 -13.59 0.04 -20.06
CA ASP A 181 -12.56 -0.34 -21.04
C ASP A 181 -11.40 0.67 -21.16
N ASN A 182 -11.69 1.98 -21.01
CA ASN A 182 -10.70 3.06 -21.09
C ASN A 182 -10.28 3.64 -19.72
N THR A 183 -10.66 3.01 -18.60
CA THR A 183 -10.24 3.49 -17.27
C THR A 183 -9.48 2.43 -16.47
N ALA A 184 -8.55 2.88 -15.63
CA ALA A 184 -7.79 2.06 -14.73
C ALA A 184 -7.62 2.72 -13.37
N THR A 185 -7.12 1.92 -12.44
CA THR A 185 -6.67 2.40 -11.15
C THR A 185 -5.18 2.73 -11.25
N ILE A 186 -4.79 3.92 -10.81
CA ILE A 186 -3.38 4.31 -10.63
C ILE A 186 -2.98 3.98 -9.19
N ILE A 187 -1.78 3.42 -9.03
CA ILE A 187 -1.14 3.25 -7.73
C ILE A 187 0.05 4.21 -7.68
N LEU A 188 0.07 5.05 -6.64
CA LEU A 188 0.99 6.16 -6.50
C LEU A 188 1.75 6.11 -5.17
N ALA A 189 3.07 5.97 -5.29
CA ALA A 189 4.14 6.22 -4.32
C ALA A 189 4.47 7.70 -4.08
N VAL A 190 4.15 8.34 -2.95
CA VAL A 190 4.73 9.68 -2.62
C VAL A 190 5.49 9.66 -1.30
N PRO A 191 6.49 10.54 -1.08
CA PRO A 191 7.13 10.66 0.23
C PRO A 191 6.08 10.95 1.32
N GLU A 192 6.17 10.30 2.48
CA GLU A 192 5.18 10.46 3.55
C GLU A 192 5.03 11.93 3.98
N ALA A 193 6.12 12.69 4.01
CA ALA A 193 6.11 14.12 4.31
C ALA A 193 5.30 14.98 3.31
N ALA A 194 5.12 14.49 2.08
CA ALA A 194 4.32 15.17 1.06
C ALA A 194 2.85 14.69 1.06
N ALA A 195 2.54 13.58 1.71
CA ALA A 195 1.20 12.99 1.73
C ALA A 195 0.10 13.97 2.19
N PRO A 196 0.30 14.78 3.26
CA PRO A 196 -0.71 15.75 3.69
C PRO A 196 -0.97 16.89 2.69
N ARG A 197 -0.05 17.11 1.74
CA ARG A 197 -0.17 18.15 0.70
C ARG A 197 -0.94 17.66 -0.52
N ILE A 198 -1.20 16.36 -0.62
CA ILE A 198 -1.92 15.79 -1.76
C ILE A 198 -3.42 16.12 -1.61
N PRO A 199 -4.02 16.79 -2.60
CA PRO A 199 -5.44 17.16 -2.54
C PRO A 199 -6.34 15.92 -2.62
N HIS A 200 -7.58 16.05 -2.13
CA HIS A 200 -8.60 15.01 -2.27
C HIS A 200 -9.07 14.78 -3.71
N TRP A 201 -8.81 15.75 -4.59
CA TRP A 201 -9.23 15.75 -5.98
C TRP A 201 -8.10 16.22 -6.87
N ILE A 202 -7.93 15.54 -8.01
CA ILE A 202 -7.00 15.92 -9.08
C ILE A 202 -7.74 15.91 -10.42
N HIS A 203 -7.35 16.79 -11.32
CA HIS A 203 -7.90 16.90 -12.67
C HIS A 203 -7.03 16.18 -13.69
N PHE A 204 -7.04 14.85 -13.67
CA PHE A 204 -6.11 14.04 -14.44
C PHE A 204 -6.55 13.87 -15.90
N PHE A 205 -5.81 14.44 -16.86
CA PHE A 205 -6.09 14.41 -18.31
C PHE A 205 -7.57 14.69 -18.65
N GLY A 206 -8.13 15.79 -18.16
CA GLY A 206 -9.53 16.16 -18.45
C GLY A 206 -10.57 15.54 -17.52
N LYS A 207 -10.18 14.63 -16.61
CA LYS A 207 -11.10 13.94 -15.70
C LYS A 207 -10.81 14.26 -14.24
N ASN A 208 -11.86 14.63 -13.50
CA ASN A 208 -11.78 14.78 -12.05
C ASN A 208 -11.74 13.42 -11.38
N LEU A 209 -10.63 13.13 -10.69
CA LEU A 209 -10.41 11.91 -9.93
C LEU A 209 -10.38 12.23 -8.44
N ARG A 210 -11.05 11.38 -7.66
CA ARG A 210 -10.97 11.42 -6.21
C ARG A 210 -9.78 10.59 -5.75
N ILE A 211 -8.96 11.16 -4.88
CA ILE A 211 -7.88 10.47 -4.18
C ILE A 211 -8.43 10.02 -2.82
N PRO A 212 -8.63 8.70 -2.60
CA PRO A 212 -8.98 8.18 -1.29
C PRO A 212 -7.83 8.44 -0.32
N GLN A 213 -8.13 9.02 0.85
CA GLN A 213 -7.13 9.23 1.91
C GLN A 213 -7.05 8.06 2.91
N ASP A 214 -7.63 6.90 2.58
CA ASP A 214 -7.40 5.69 3.38
C ASP A 214 -5.93 5.29 3.26
N MET A 215 -5.16 5.68 4.28
CA MET A 215 -3.72 5.48 4.38
C MET A 215 -3.43 4.00 4.58
N HIS A 216 -3.11 3.30 3.49
CA HIS A 216 -2.46 2.00 3.58
C HIS A 216 -0.94 2.19 3.50
N SER A 217 -0.32 2.63 4.60
CA SER A 217 1.13 2.52 4.77
C SER A 217 1.49 1.04 4.73
N THR A 218 2.04 0.59 3.60
CA THR A 218 2.46 -0.80 3.45
C THR A 218 3.85 -0.95 4.08
N THR A 219 3.94 -1.92 4.98
CA THR A 219 5.10 -2.31 5.81
C THR A 219 6.32 -2.69 5.00
#